data_AF-A0A7W8C806-F1
#
_entry.id   AF-A0A7W8C806-F1
#
_cell.length_a   1.000
_cell.length_b   1.000
_cell.length_c   1.000
_cell.angle_alpha   90.00
_cell.angle_beta   90.00
_cell.angle_gamma   90.00
#
_symmetry.space_group_name_H-M   'P 1'
#
loop_
_entity.id
_entity.type
_entity.pdbx_description
1 polymer ?
#
loop_
_entity_poly.entity_id
_entity_poly.type
_entity_poly.pdbx_seq_one_letter_code
_entity_poly.pdbx_strand_id
1 'polypeptide(L)'
;MSKWLLRGLVFAALMVVVRLLQGAMINAWETWALLISITLVVLFIIAALVWGLIDGRADAEANPDPDRRSDLAMTWLLGGLFAGIVSGFVAWFISLFYDNLYAEGLLNEISTFAAFTALITFLAAITGVALGRYLVDRNAPPVQRHGSADSERADTDVFQAVREPATVGTETAHTEAEK
;
A
#
# COMPACT_ATOMS: atom_id res chain seq x y z
N MET A 1 13.93 13.27 -3.53
CA MET A 1 14.36 12.20 -2.59
C MET A 1 13.43 11.00 -2.78
N SER A 2 13.94 9.79 -2.61
CA SER A 2 13.12 8.58 -2.70
C SER A 2 11.98 8.63 -1.67
N LYS A 3 10.73 8.48 -2.12
CA LYS A 3 9.52 8.64 -1.28
C LYS A 3 9.55 7.75 -0.03
N TRP A 4 10.19 6.59 -0.11
CA TRP A 4 10.32 5.65 1.00
C TRP A 4 11.30 6.11 2.10
N LEU A 5 12.36 6.85 1.74
CA LEU A 5 13.43 7.20 2.67
C LEU A 5 12.99 8.23 3.71
N LEU A 6 12.22 9.24 3.31
CA LEU A 6 11.67 10.22 4.23
C LEU A 6 10.75 9.56 5.28
N ARG A 7 9.85 8.68 4.83
CA ARG A 7 8.93 7.94 5.71
C ARG A 7 9.72 7.06 6.67
N GLY A 8 10.65 6.26 6.15
CA GLY A 8 11.50 5.40 6.96
C GLY A 8 12.31 6.19 8.00
N LEU A 9 12.86 7.35 7.63
CA LEU A 9 13.62 8.20 8.56
C LEU A 9 12.73 8.76 9.67
N VAL A 10 11.52 9.23 9.35
CA VAL A 10 10.59 9.75 10.37
C VAL A 10 10.16 8.65 11.33
N PHE A 11 9.83 7.46 10.83
CA PHE A 11 9.48 6.32 11.69
C PHE A 11 10.68 5.78 12.48
N ALA A 12 11.90 5.85 11.94
CA ALA A 12 13.11 5.53 12.69
C ALA A 12 13.26 6.47 13.90
N ALA A 13 13.20 7.78 13.67
CA ALA A 13 13.31 8.78 14.72
C ALA A 13 12.18 8.65 15.74
N LEU A 14 10.94 8.45 15.27
CA LEU A 14 9.79 8.24 16.14
C LEU A 14 9.96 7.01 17.03
N MET A 15 10.45 5.89 16.47
CA MET A 15 10.66 4.67 17.24
C MET A 15 11.73 4.85 18.32
N VAL A 16 12.81 5.58 18.03
CA VAL A 16 13.83 5.92 19.03
C VAL A 16 13.20 6.73 20.17
N VAL A 17 12.39 7.75 19.86
CA VAL A 17 11.69 8.55 20.88
C VAL A 17 10.75 7.69 21.70
N VAL A 18 9.96 6.83 21.06
CA VAL A 18 9.05 5.89 21.73
C VAL A 18 9.82 5.02 22.73
N ARG A 19 10.98 4.47 22.36
CA ARG A 19 11.78 3.63 23.25
C ARG A 19 12.39 4.41 24.42
N LEU A 20 12.84 5.64 24.19
CA LEU A 20 13.34 6.50 25.26
C LEU A 20 12.24 6.83 26.27
N LEU A 21 11.04 7.16 25.79
CA LEU A 21 9.86 7.39 26.63
C LEU A 21 9.48 6.12 27.38
N GLN A 22 9.47 4.97 26.69
CA GLN A 22 9.17 3.68 27.30
C GLN A 22 10.14 3.39 28.46
N GLY A 23 11.46 3.50 28.24
CA GLY A 23 12.46 3.26 29.28
C GLY A 23 12.29 4.20 30.48
N ALA A 24 12.12 5.50 30.23
CA ALA A 24 11.92 6.48 31.30
C ALA A 24 10.62 6.24 32.10
N MET A 25 9.51 5.96 31.43
CA MET A 25 8.22 5.74 32.09
C MET A 25 8.16 4.41 32.85
N ILE A 26 8.74 3.34 32.31
CA ILE A 26 8.79 2.04 32.98
C ILE A 26 9.64 2.15 34.26
N ASN A 27 10.78 2.83 34.20
CA ASN A 27 11.63 3.06 35.37
C ASN A 27 10.91 3.87 36.47
N ALA A 28 10.06 4.82 36.10
CA ALA A 28 9.28 5.59 37.07
C ALA A 28 8.06 4.84 37.64
N TRP A 29 7.43 3.96 36.84
CA TRP A 29 6.17 3.29 37.16
C TRP A 29 6.16 1.81 36.77
N GLU A 30 7.04 1.03 37.40
CA GLU A 30 7.26 -0.39 37.07
C GLU A 30 5.98 -1.23 37.11
N THR A 31 5.06 -0.96 38.04
CA THR A 31 3.78 -1.69 38.18
C THR A 31 2.92 -1.65 36.91
N TRP A 32 3.07 -0.59 36.10
CA TRP A 32 2.28 -0.38 34.89
C TRP A 32 3.08 -0.62 33.60
N ALA A 33 4.25 -1.27 33.68
CA ALA A 33 5.16 -1.44 32.56
C ALA A 33 4.49 -2.05 31.31
N LEU A 34 3.60 -3.03 31.51
CA LEU A 34 2.84 -3.65 30.44
C LEU A 34 1.89 -2.65 29.74
N LEU A 35 1.12 -1.88 30.51
CA LEU A 35 0.19 -0.90 29.94
C LEU A 35 0.93 0.22 29.21
N ILE A 36 2.06 0.69 29.75
CA ILE A 36 2.91 1.71 29.10
C ILE A 36 3.38 1.19 27.74
N SER A 37 3.92 -0.04 27.70
CA SER A 37 4.43 -0.65 26.47
C SER A 37 3.35 -0.81 25.41
N ILE A 38 2.20 -1.39 25.78
CA ILE A 38 1.07 -1.57 24.85
C ILE A 38 0.58 -0.23 24.33
N THR A 39 0.43 0.77 25.20
CA THR A 39 -0.08 2.10 24.81
C THR A 39 0.85 2.76 23.81
N LEU A 40 2.17 2.75 24.05
CA LEU A 40 3.14 3.35 23.15
C LEU A 40 3.20 2.66 21.78
N VAL A 41 3.13 1.33 21.76
CA VAL A 41 3.05 0.55 20.51
C VAL A 41 1.76 0.88 19.74
N VAL A 42 0.63 0.97 20.42
CA VAL A 42 -0.65 1.35 19.80
C VAL A 42 -0.59 2.75 19.20
N LEU A 43 -0.01 3.73 19.92
CA LEU A 43 0.16 5.09 19.40
C LEU A 43 1.07 5.12 18.17
N PHE A 44 2.15 4.33 18.17
CA PHE A 44 3.02 4.18 17.00
C PHE A 44 2.27 3.57 15.80
N ILE A 45 1.47 2.52 16.02
CA ILE A 45 0.62 1.90 15.00
C ILE A 45 -0.39 2.90 14.44
N ILE A 46 -1.03 3.71 15.30
CA ILE A 46 -1.96 4.76 14.87
C ILE A 46 -1.26 5.78 13.98
N ALA A 47 -0.05 6.23 14.34
CA ALA A 47 0.72 7.16 13.51
C ALA A 47 1.01 6.58 12.12
N ALA A 48 1.41 5.31 12.04
CA ALA A 48 1.62 4.60 10.78
C ALA A 48 0.33 4.42 9.97
N LEU A 49 -0.78 4.05 10.62
CA LEU A 49 -2.10 3.94 10.01
C LEU A 49 -2.57 5.26 9.42
N VAL A 50 -2.47 6.35 10.17
CA VAL A 50 -2.94 7.69 9.75
C VAL A 50 -2.13 8.19 8.56
N TRP A 51 -0.81 8.03 8.58
CA TRP A 51 0.01 8.42 7.42
C TRP A 51 -0.28 7.52 6.21
N GLY A 52 -0.38 6.21 6.40
CA GLY A 52 -0.80 5.29 5.34
C GLY A 52 -2.15 5.68 4.74
N LEU A 53 -3.11 6.09 5.58
CA LEU A 53 -4.43 6.58 5.16
C LEU A 53 -4.33 7.82 4.29
N ILE A 54 -3.52 8.80 4.69
CA ILE A 54 -3.28 10.03 3.92
C ILE A 54 -2.64 9.69 2.58
N ASP A 55 -1.65 8.81 2.57
CA ASP A 55 -0.97 8.36 1.35
C ASP A 55 -1.92 7.64 0.38
N GLY A 56 -2.76 6.73 0.89
CA GLY A 56 -3.73 5.99 0.08
C GLY A 56 -4.80 6.89 -0.53
N ARG A 57 -5.28 7.88 0.24
CA ARG A 57 -6.22 8.89 -0.27
C ARG A 57 -5.59 9.77 -1.33
N ALA A 58 -4.40 10.32 -1.07
CA ALA A 58 -3.70 11.17 -2.02
C ALA A 58 -3.38 10.44 -3.33
N ASP A 59 -3.02 9.15 -3.26
CA ASP A 59 -2.76 8.32 -4.44
C ASP A 59 -4.03 8.03 -5.26
N ALA A 60 -5.15 7.75 -4.60
CA ALA A 60 -6.44 7.52 -5.27
C ALA A 60 -7.02 8.81 -5.88
N GLU A 61 -6.85 9.95 -5.22
CA GLU A 61 -7.27 11.27 -5.74
C GLU A 61 -6.43 11.69 -6.96
N ALA A 62 -5.13 11.38 -6.96
CA ALA A 62 -4.23 11.70 -8.07
C ALA A 62 -4.37 10.75 -9.27
N ASN A 63 -4.75 9.49 -9.03
CA ASN A 63 -4.89 8.46 -10.07
C ASN A 63 -6.27 7.79 -9.99
N PRO A 64 -7.28 8.34 -10.70
CA PRO A 64 -8.63 7.76 -10.75
C PRO A 64 -8.66 6.34 -11.34
N ASP A 65 -7.73 6.03 -12.24
CA ASP A 65 -7.55 4.70 -12.82
C ASP A 65 -6.77 3.79 -11.83
N PRO A 66 -7.36 2.69 -11.33
CA PRO A 66 -6.72 1.78 -10.39
C PRO A 66 -5.40 1.19 -10.91
N ASP A 67 -5.30 0.95 -12.21
CA ASP A 67 -4.14 0.27 -12.81
C ASP A 67 -2.91 1.18 -12.90
N ARG A 68 -3.09 2.50 -12.74
CA ARG A 68 -2.01 3.50 -12.80
C ARG A 68 -1.52 3.96 -11.42
N ARG A 69 -2.03 3.34 -10.34
CA ARG A 69 -1.69 3.70 -8.96
C ARG A 69 -0.24 3.38 -8.63
N SER A 70 0.32 4.14 -7.68
CA SER A 70 1.69 3.91 -7.26
C SER A 70 1.84 2.67 -6.37
N ASP A 71 3.00 2.01 -6.45
CA ASP A 71 3.35 0.91 -5.55
C ASP A 71 3.75 1.42 -4.15
N LEU A 72 2.71 1.70 -3.37
CA LEU A 72 2.84 2.08 -1.97
C LEU A 72 3.23 0.91 -1.07
N ALA A 73 2.97 -0.33 -1.47
CA ALA A 73 3.36 -1.51 -0.69
C ALA A 73 4.88 -1.61 -0.60
N MET A 74 5.57 -1.54 -1.74
CA MET A 74 7.02 -1.52 -1.78
C MET A 74 7.58 -0.31 -1.01
N THR A 75 6.97 0.87 -1.16
CA THR A 75 7.39 2.10 -0.47
C THR A 75 7.35 1.94 1.06
N TRP A 76 6.26 1.39 1.60
CA TRP A 76 6.09 1.19 3.04
C TRP A 76 6.88 0.00 3.57
N LEU A 77 7.12 -1.03 2.76
CA LEU A 77 7.96 -2.16 3.13
C LEU A 77 9.42 -1.72 3.33
N LEU A 78 10.01 -1.03 2.34
CA LEU A 78 11.37 -0.51 2.48
C LEU A 78 11.46 0.55 3.58
N GLY A 79 10.44 1.42 3.69
CA GLY A 79 10.38 2.43 4.74
C GLY A 79 10.38 1.81 6.14
N GLY A 80 9.53 0.81 6.38
CA GLY A 80 9.45 0.09 7.66
C GLY A 80 10.71 -0.70 7.98
N LEU A 81 11.30 -1.39 6.99
CA LEU A 81 12.56 -2.12 7.17
C LEU A 81 13.71 -1.18 7.52
N PHE A 82 13.85 -0.08 6.79
CA PHE A 82 14.83 0.96 7.09
C PHE A 82 14.61 1.55 8.48
N ALA A 83 13.36 1.85 8.84
CA ALA A 83 13.01 2.37 10.15
C ALA A 83 13.42 1.41 11.27
N GLY A 84 13.14 0.12 11.12
CA GLY A 84 13.51 -0.91 12.09
C GLY A 84 15.02 -1.02 12.30
N ILE A 85 15.79 -1.14 11.23
CA ILE A 85 17.25 -1.29 11.31
C ILE A 85 17.90 -0.02 11.91
N VAL A 86 17.52 1.15 11.40
CA VAL A 86 18.13 2.42 11.83
C VAL A 86 17.74 2.73 13.27
N SER A 87 16.48 2.55 13.66
CA SER A 87 16.07 2.79 15.05
C SER A 87 16.70 1.80 16.02
N GLY A 88 16.80 0.52 15.67
CA GLY A 88 17.48 -0.49 16.48
C GLY A 88 18.96 -0.17 16.67
N PHE A 89 19.67 0.19 15.59
CA PHE A 89 21.07 0.61 15.67
C PHE A 89 21.25 1.87 16.55
N VAL A 90 20.39 2.87 16.39
CA VAL A 90 20.45 4.10 17.18
C VAL A 90 20.12 3.83 18.65
N ALA A 91 19.11 3.01 18.94
CA ALA A 91 18.75 2.64 20.32
C ALA A 91 19.88 1.87 21.00
N TRP A 92 20.48 0.90 20.31
CA TRP A 92 21.69 0.23 20.79
C TRP A 92 22.84 1.20 21.05
N PHE A 93 23.08 2.16 20.15
CA PHE A 93 24.15 3.14 20.34
C PHE A 93 23.90 4.01 21.58
N ILE A 94 22.65 4.39 21.84
CA ILE A 94 22.28 5.17 23.02
C ILE A 94 22.46 4.34 24.31
N SER A 95 22.16 3.04 24.29
CA SER A 95 22.28 2.20 25.48
C SER A 95 23.72 2.03 25.95
N LEU A 96 24.72 2.28 25.10
CA LEU A 96 26.14 2.32 25.50
C LEU A 96 26.44 3.43 26.52
N PHE A 97 25.60 4.46 26.60
CA PHE A 97 25.78 5.61 27.48
C PHE A 97 24.62 5.79 28.47
N TYR A 98 23.54 5.01 28.33
CA TYR A 98 22.30 5.17 29.09
C TYR A 98 21.66 3.83 29.46
N ASP A 99 21.94 3.37 30.69
CA ASP A 99 21.54 2.04 31.19
C ASP A 99 20.03 1.87 31.38
N ASN A 100 19.27 2.97 31.50
CA ASN A 100 17.80 2.90 31.62
C ASN A 100 17.10 2.59 30.29
N LEU A 101 17.85 2.50 29.18
CA LEU A 101 17.30 2.04 27.92
C LEU A 101 17.30 0.51 27.91
N TYR A 102 16.11 -0.11 27.89
CA TYR A 102 15.93 -1.54 27.66
C TYR A 102 16.29 -1.89 26.21
N ALA A 103 17.59 -1.93 25.94
CA ALA A 103 18.17 -2.42 24.69
C ALA A 103 18.97 -3.69 24.98
N GLU A 104 18.78 -4.68 24.12
CA GLU A 104 19.54 -5.93 24.21
C GLU A 104 20.87 -5.80 23.44
N GLY A 105 21.54 -6.94 23.21
CA GLY A 105 22.71 -6.97 22.34
C GLY A 105 22.39 -6.49 20.91
N LEU A 106 23.38 -5.90 20.25
CA LEU A 106 23.27 -5.31 18.90
C LEU A 106 22.55 -6.22 17.89
N LEU A 107 22.82 -7.53 17.94
CA LEU A 107 22.21 -8.50 17.04
C LEU A 107 20.69 -8.58 17.22
N ASN A 108 20.19 -8.55 18.46
CA ASN A 108 18.74 -8.60 18.73
C ASN A 108 18.06 -7.29 18.32
N GLU A 109 18.76 -6.17 18.45
CA GLU A 109 18.25 -4.85 18.05
C GLU A 109 18.07 -4.73 16.53
N ILE A 110 19.06 -5.19 15.75
CA ILE A 110 19.04 -5.11 14.28
C ILE A 110 18.25 -6.25 13.63
N SER A 111 17.92 -7.32 14.37
CA SER A 111 17.13 -8.44 13.85
C SER A 111 15.71 -8.46 14.40
N THR A 112 15.51 -8.84 15.66
CA THR A 112 14.19 -9.04 16.27
C THR A 112 13.42 -7.74 16.40
N PHE A 113 14.02 -6.71 17.02
CA PHE A 113 13.36 -5.41 17.18
C PHE A 113 13.18 -4.71 15.84
N ALA A 114 14.15 -4.80 14.95
CA ALA A 114 14.02 -4.27 13.60
C ALA A 114 12.88 -4.95 12.82
N ALA A 115 12.78 -6.28 12.86
CA ALA A 115 11.72 -7.03 12.20
C ALA A 115 10.34 -6.71 12.80
N PHE A 116 10.24 -6.60 14.12
CA PHE A 116 9.01 -6.19 14.79
C PHE A 116 8.58 -4.79 14.33
N THR A 117 9.49 -3.82 14.38
CA THR A 117 9.23 -2.43 13.96
C THR A 117 8.83 -2.37 12.49
N ALA A 118 9.54 -3.10 11.63
CA ALA A 118 9.23 -3.18 10.21
C ALA A 118 7.84 -3.76 9.96
N LEU A 119 7.50 -4.85 10.66
CA LEU A 119 6.21 -5.53 10.53
C LEU A 119 5.05 -4.62 10.95
N ILE A 120 5.12 -4.03 12.14
CA ILE A 120 4.03 -3.17 12.63
C ILE A 120 3.88 -1.92 11.76
N THR A 121 4.99 -1.32 11.31
CA THR A 121 4.95 -0.14 10.44
C THR A 121 4.32 -0.49 9.10
N PHE A 122 4.75 -1.59 8.49
CA PHE A 122 4.25 -2.03 7.20
C PHE A 122 2.77 -2.39 7.25
N LEU A 123 2.35 -3.24 8.20
CA LEU A 123 0.96 -3.69 8.32
C LEU A 123 0.01 -2.55 8.64
N ALA A 124 0.40 -1.66 9.57
CA ALA A 124 -0.37 -0.48 9.90
C ALA A 124 -0.52 0.43 8.68
N ALA A 125 0.59 0.77 8.03
CA ALA A 125 0.56 1.69 6.90
C ALA A 125 -0.19 1.12 5.69
N ILE A 126 0.01 -0.16 5.33
CA ILE A 126 -0.68 -0.75 4.17
C ILE A 126 -2.19 -0.88 4.42
N THR A 127 -2.59 -1.16 5.66
CA THR A 127 -4.00 -1.14 6.07
C THR A 127 -4.57 0.27 5.93
N GLY A 128 -3.83 1.29 6.37
CA GLY A 128 -4.19 2.69 6.16
C GLY A 128 -4.34 3.03 4.69
N VAL A 129 -3.37 2.65 3.85
CA VAL A 129 -3.39 2.89 2.40
C VAL A 129 -4.60 2.25 1.75
N ALA A 130 -4.88 0.97 2.07
CA ALA A 130 -6.03 0.26 1.54
C ALA A 130 -7.35 0.94 1.93
N LEU A 131 -7.48 1.33 3.19
CA LEU A 131 -8.65 2.07 3.67
C LEU A 131 -8.77 3.43 2.97
N GLY A 132 -7.66 4.13 2.75
CA GLY A 132 -7.63 5.43 2.09
C GLY A 132 -8.11 5.36 0.65
N ARG A 133 -7.61 4.38 -0.10
CA ARG A 133 -8.07 4.10 -1.47
C ARG A 133 -9.56 3.74 -1.50
N TYR A 134 -10.00 2.86 -0.60
CA TYR A 134 -11.41 2.46 -0.50
C TYR A 134 -12.36 3.64 -0.22
N LEU A 135 -11.96 4.55 0.68
CA LEU A 135 -12.78 5.71 1.04
C LEU A 135 -12.95 6.72 -0.11
N VAL A 136 -12.02 6.76 -1.05
CA VAL A 136 -12.10 7.58 -2.27
C VAL A 136 -12.90 6.86 -3.35
N ASP A 137 -12.60 5.59 -3.59
CA ASP A 137 -13.23 4.77 -4.66
C ASP A 137 -14.74 4.62 -4.48
N ARG A 138 -15.22 4.50 -3.24
CA ARG A 138 -16.67 4.43 -2.95
C ARG A 138 -17.46 5.68 -3.40
N ASN A 139 -16.78 6.82 -3.58
CA ASN A 139 -17.39 8.09 -3.96
C ASN A 139 -17.13 8.44 -5.43
N ALA A 140 -16.38 7.62 -6.17
CA ALA A 140 -16.05 7.90 -7.55
C ALA A 140 -17.27 7.63 -8.46
N PRO A 141 -17.60 8.53 -9.41
CA PRO A 141 -18.58 8.24 -10.44
C PRO A 141 -18.18 6.97 -11.21
N PRO A 142 -19.14 6.17 -11.70
CA PRO A 142 -18.82 4.99 -12.48
C PRO A 142 -17.92 5.40 -13.65
N VAL A 143 -16.73 4.79 -13.73
CA VAL A 143 -15.77 5.01 -14.80
C VAL A 143 -16.51 4.76 -16.11
N GLN A 144 -16.73 5.82 -16.89
CA GLN A 144 -17.18 5.66 -18.26
C GLN A 144 -16.04 4.97 -18.99
N ARG A 145 -16.09 3.64 -19.06
CA ARG A 145 -15.34 2.90 -20.08
C ARG A 145 -15.85 3.48 -21.39
N HIS A 146 -15.09 4.37 -22.02
CA HIS A 146 -15.33 4.71 -23.40
C HIS A 146 -15.20 3.40 -24.17
N GLY A 147 -16.35 2.81 -24.49
CA GLY A 147 -16.49 1.74 -25.45
C GLY A 147 -16.17 2.31 -26.83
N SER A 148 -14.92 2.66 -27.07
CA SER A 148 -14.38 3.04 -28.38
C SER A 148 -13.63 1.83 -28.95
N ALA A 149 -14.28 0.67 -28.94
CA ALA A 149 -13.79 -0.55 -29.56
C ALA A 149 -14.90 -1.55 -29.94
N ASP A 150 -16.17 -1.12 -29.95
CA ASP A 150 -17.30 -1.98 -30.34
C ASP A 150 -17.72 -1.76 -31.79
N SER A 151 -17.39 -0.59 -32.37
CA SER A 151 -17.65 -0.31 -33.79
C SER A 151 -16.57 -0.82 -34.74
N GLU A 152 -15.35 -1.07 -34.26
CA GLU A 152 -14.20 -1.49 -35.09
C GLU A 152 -13.89 -2.99 -34.98
N ARG A 153 -14.46 -3.68 -33.98
CA ARG A 153 -14.32 -5.14 -33.81
C ARG A 153 -15.27 -5.95 -34.69
N ALA A 154 -16.37 -5.36 -35.16
CA ALA A 154 -17.29 -6.02 -36.08
C ALA A 154 -16.60 -6.45 -37.39
N ASP A 155 -15.63 -5.66 -37.87
CA ASP A 155 -14.87 -5.97 -39.09
C ASP A 155 -13.74 -6.99 -38.90
N THR A 156 -13.35 -7.30 -37.65
CA THR A 156 -12.27 -8.26 -37.35
C THR A 156 -12.78 -9.56 -36.74
N ASP A 157 -14.08 -9.65 -36.40
CA ASP A 157 -14.66 -10.87 -35.87
C ASP A 157 -15.00 -11.85 -36.99
N VAL A 158 -14.02 -12.70 -37.31
CA VAL A 158 -14.08 -13.77 -38.31
C VAL A 158 -15.28 -14.72 -38.09
N PHE A 159 -15.78 -14.80 -36.86
CA PHE A 159 -16.94 -15.64 -36.50
C PHE A 159 -18.29 -14.96 -36.76
N GLN A 160 -18.31 -13.65 -36.94
CA GLN A 160 -19.51 -12.89 -37.31
C GLN A 160 -19.73 -12.93 -38.83
N ALA A 161 -18.64 -12.84 -39.62
CA ALA A 161 -18.68 -12.96 -41.08
C ALA A 161 -19.21 -14.33 -41.59
N VAL A 162 -19.07 -15.40 -40.81
CA VAL A 162 -19.58 -16.74 -41.15
C VAL A 162 -21.07 -16.90 -40.79
N ARG A 163 -21.63 -16.02 -39.96
CA ARG A 163 -23.03 -16.09 -39.50
C ARG A 163 -24.01 -15.34 -40.41
N GLU A 164 -23.54 -14.54 -41.36
CA GLU A 164 -24.43 -13.96 -42.37
C GLU A 164 -24.85 -15.04 -43.36
N PRO A 165 -26.14 -15.46 -43.38
CA PRO A 165 -26.60 -16.35 -44.43
C PRO A 165 -26.59 -15.56 -45.73
N ALA A 166 -25.78 -16.02 -46.69
CA ALA A 166 -25.78 -15.53 -48.05
C ALA A 166 -27.22 -15.44 -48.56
N THR A 167 -27.74 -14.22 -48.69
CA THR A 167 -28.98 -13.95 -49.40
C THR A 167 -28.73 -14.34 -50.85
N VAL A 168 -29.14 -15.56 -51.19
CA VAL A 168 -29.20 -16.10 -52.55
C VAL A 168 -30.03 -15.12 -53.37
N GLY A 169 -29.34 -14.29 -54.16
CA GLY A 169 -29.95 -13.53 -55.23
C GLY A 169 -30.53 -14.51 -56.23
N THR A 170 -31.84 -14.73 -56.15
CA THR A 170 -32.59 -15.40 -57.20
C THR A 170 -32.73 -14.39 -58.33
N GLU A 171 -31.70 -14.32 -59.18
CA GLU A 171 -31.77 -13.63 -60.45
C GLU A 171 -32.63 -14.48 -61.39
N THR A 172 -33.91 -14.11 -61.51
CA THR A 172 -34.85 -14.66 -62.49
C THR A 172 -34.36 -14.32 -63.89
N ALA A 173 -33.55 -15.20 -64.47
CA ALA A 173 -33.31 -15.24 -65.91
C ALA A 173 -34.51 -15.93 -66.58
N HIS A 174 -35.44 -15.13 -67.09
CA HIS A 174 -36.44 -15.57 -68.06
C HIS A 174 -35.71 -15.98 -69.35
N THR A 175 -35.48 -17.28 -69.53
CA THR A 175 -35.10 -17.86 -70.82
C THR A 175 -36.38 -18.14 -71.58
N GLU A 176 -36.79 -17.21 -72.43
CA GLU A 176 -37.84 -17.42 -73.42
C GLU A 176 -37.19 -18.09 -74.65
N ALA A 177 -37.36 -19.40 -74.77
CA ALA A 177 -37.18 -20.13 -76.00
C ALA A 177 -38.14 -21.32 -75.99
N GLU A 178 -39.15 -21.32 -76.86
CA GLU A 178 -39.30 -22.32 -77.94
C GLU A 178 -40.69 -22.21 -78.63
N LYS A 179 -40.63 -22.25 -79.98
CA LYS A 179 -41.66 -22.58 -80.99
C LYS A 179 -42.62 -21.52 -81.50
#